data_AF-A0A0B3VY91-F1
#
_entry.id   AF-A0A0B3VY91-F1
#
_cell.length_a   1.000
_cell.length_b   1.000
_cell.length_c   1.000
_cell.angle_alpha   90.00
_cell.angle_beta   90.00
_cell.angle_gamma   90.00
#
_symmetry.space_group_name_H-M   'P 1'
#
loop_
_entity.id
_entity.type
_entity.pdbx_description
1 polymer ?
#
loop_
_entity_poly.entity_id
_entity_poly.type
_entity_poly.pdbx_seq_one_letter_code
_entity_poly.pdbx_strand_id
1 'polypeptide(L)'
;MFSSEEIKKLSINKYVKNITEKGITYTNEFKLHFIDEYEIGKTPRQIFEDAGFDIDIVGIERVKSSSRRWRKSYSDKGVLGLDDTRTLNSCRTLNRELTLEEILAKKDTEIEYLKAELELVKKLEVNERQVRDNKLKPSKVFELIYNLISKFNLKEMTKQLCKISNVSTSGFHKFLNTQTYRNTKEDNDLKSRDIILKAFNHRGYKKGSR
;
A
#
# COMPACT_ATOMS: atom_id res chain seq x y z
N MET A 1 -29.60 -3.97 18.79
CA MET A 1 -29.81 -4.32 17.37
C MET A 1 -30.15 -3.02 16.65
N PHE A 2 -29.89 -2.93 15.35
CA PHE A 2 -30.18 -1.71 14.60
C PHE A 2 -31.61 -1.71 14.07
N SER A 3 -32.31 -0.59 14.22
CA SER A 3 -33.61 -0.33 13.58
C SER A 3 -33.44 -0.09 12.09
N SER A 4 -34.49 -0.32 11.29
CA SER A 4 -34.48 -0.07 9.85
C SER A 4 -34.13 1.39 9.49
N GLU A 5 -34.47 2.35 10.35
CA GLU A 5 -34.11 3.76 10.18
C GLU A 5 -32.62 4.02 10.43
N GLU A 6 -32.06 3.42 11.47
CA GLU A 6 -30.63 3.50 11.81
C GLU A 6 -29.76 2.87 10.71
N ILE A 7 -30.23 1.75 10.15
CA ILE A 7 -29.58 1.07 9.04
C ILE A 7 -29.47 2.00 7.83
N LYS A 8 -30.56 2.71 7.47
CA LYS A 8 -30.56 3.66 6.35
C LYS A 8 -29.65 4.86 6.59
N LYS A 9 -29.62 5.40 7.81
CA LYS A 9 -28.72 6.52 8.15
C LYS A 9 -27.26 6.13 8.01
N LEU A 10 -26.89 4.97 8.56
CA LEU A 10 -25.51 4.49 8.54
C LEU A 10 -25.06 3.99 7.16
N SER A 11 -25.96 3.49 6.31
CA SER A 11 -25.59 3.00 4.97
C SER A 11 -25.16 4.11 4.01
N ILE A 12 -25.49 5.37 4.32
CA ILE A 12 -25.10 6.54 3.50
C ILE A 12 -23.60 6.87 3.68
N ASN A 13 -23.01 6.50 4.81
CA ASN A 13 -21.63 6.82 5.12
C ASN A 13 -20.65 6.01 4.24
N LYS A 14 -19.71 6.70 3.58
CA LYS A 14 -18.64 6.11 2.75
C LYS A 14 -17.87 4.98 3.44
N TYR A 15 -17.72 5.04 4.77
CA TYR A 15 -16.92 4.10 5.55
C TYR A 15 -17.66 2.82 5.95
N VAL A 16 -18.93 2.67 5.56
CA VAL A 16 -19.73 1.46 5.76
C VAL A 16 -19.73 0.61 4.49
N LYS A 17 -19.22 -0.61 4.59
CA LYS A 17 -19.24 -1.61 3.50
C LYS A 17 -20.56 -2.34 3.43
N ASN A 18 -21.07 -2.77 4.58
CA ASN A 18 -22.37 -3.45 4.69
C ASN A 18 -22.91 -3.29 6.11
N ILE A 19 -24.21 -3.17 6.25
CA ILE A 19 -24.87 -3.08 7.55
C ILE A 19 -26.04 -4.06 7.61
N THR A 20 -26.15 -4.73 8.76
CA THR A 20 -27.23 -5.67 9.08
C THR A 20 -27.79 -5.29 10.45
N GLU A 21 -28.98 -5.78 10.79
CA GLU A 21 -29.58 -5.57 12.11
C GLU A 21 -28.67 -5.94 13.29
N LYS A 22 -27.75 -6.88 13.07
CA LYS A 22 -26.83 -7.41 14.08
C LYS A 22 -25.50 -6.67 14.15
N GLY A 23 -25.04 -6.05 13.06
CA GLY A 23 -23.69 -5.50 12.99
C GLY A 23 -23.37 -4.70 11.74
N ILE A 24 -22.28 -3.95 11.85
CA ILE A 24 -21.72 -3.08 10.81
C ILE A 24 -20.41 -3.69 10.33
N THR A 25 -20.24 -3.75 9.01
CA THR A 25 -18.98 -4.08 8.35
C THR A 25 -18.39 -2.80 7.79
N TYR A 26 -17.20 -2.46 8.23
CA TYR A 26 -16.48 -1.25 7.83
C TYR A 26 -15.62 -1.52 6.60
N THR A 27 -15.40 -0.48 5.79
CA THR A 27 -14.47 -0.54 4.66
C THR A 27 -13.03 -0.68 5.15
N ASN A 28 -12.15 -1.21 4.31
CA ASN A 28 -10.72 -1.31 4.64
C ASN A 28 -10.07 0.07 4.71
N GLU A 29 -10.51 1.01 3.86
CA GLU A 29 -10.10 2.41 3.90
C GLU A 29 -10.32 3.02 5.30
N PHE A 30 -11.49 2.78 5.89
CA PHE A 30 -11.77 3.29 7.23
C PHE A 30 -10.88 2.68 8.30
N LYS A 31 -10.63 1.36 8.25
CA LYS A 31 -9.77 0.70 9.22
C LYS A 31 -8.33 1.21 9.15
N LEU A 32 -7.84 1.52 7.96
CA LEU A 32 -6.52 2.13 7.76
C LEU A 32 -6.47 3.53 8.35
N HIS A 33 -7.41 4.39 7.94
CA HIS A 33 -7.54 5.74 8.49
C HIS A 33 -7.65 5.73 10.02
N PHE A 34 -8.39 4.75 10.57
CA PHE A 34 -8.52 4.59 12.01
C PHE A 34 -7.16 4.31 12.70
N ILE A 35 -6.31 3.47 12.12
CA ILE A 35 -4.99 3.19 12.71
C ILE A 35 -4.10 4.42 12.63
N ASP A 36 -4.07 5.11 11.50
CA ASP A 36 -3.25 6.31 11.31
C ASP A 36 -3.63 7.41 12.32
N GLU A 37 -4.92 7.72 12.46
CA GLU A 37 -5.42 8.73 13.41
C GLU A 37 -5.22 8.30 14.87
N TYR A 38 -5.27 7.00 15.15
CA TYR A 38 -5.01 6.46 16.48
C TYR A 38 -3.53 6.56 16.86
N GLU A 39 -2.61 6.36 15.91
CA GLU A 39 -1.16 6.55 16.12
C GLU A 39 -0.80 8.02 16.40
N ILE A 40 -1.55 8.96 15.82
CA ILE A 40 -1.45 10.41 16.12
C ILE A 40 -1.92 10.72 17.55
N GLY A 41 -2.68 9.82 18.18
CA GLY A 41 -3.13 9.91 19.58
C GLY A 41 -4.60 10.27 19.76
N LYS A 42 -5.40 10.29 18.69
CA LYS A 42 -6.85 10.51 18.81
C LYS A 42 -7.55 9.35 19.50
N THR A 43 -8.61 9.66 20.24
CA THR A 43 -9.40 8.61 20.89
C THR A 43 -10.30 7.90 19.86
N PRO A 44 -10.59 6.59 20.04
CA PRO A 44 -11.48 5.86 19.13
C PRO A 44 -12.86 6.52 18.95
N ARG A 45 -13.34 7.23 19.97
CA ARG A 45 -14.58 7.99 19.93
C ARG A 45 -14.50 9.12 18.90
N GLN A 46 -13.48 9.96 19.03
CA GLN A 46 -13.25 11.10 18.14
C GLN A 46 -13.05 10.66 16.69
N ILE A 47 -12.30 9.58 16.44
CA ILE A 47 -12.06 9.09 15.07
C ILE A 47 -13.37 8.66 14.40
N PHE A 48 -14.30 8.07 15.15
CA PHE A 48 -15.62 7.71 14.62
C PHE A 48 -16.51 8.94 14.39
N GLU A 49 -16.49 9.93 15.31
CA GLU A 49 -17.18 11.22 15.13
C GLU A 49 -16.65 11.97 13.89
N ASP A 50 -15.33 12.10 13.75
CA ASP A 50 -14.65 12.75 12.62
C ASP A 50 -15.02 12.08 11.28
N ALA A 51 -15.22 10.75 11.31
CA ALA A 51 -15.64 9.97 10.17
C ALA A 51 -17.16 9.99 9.91
N GLY A 52 -17.91 10.80 10.65
CA GLY A 52 -19.35 10.98 10.47
C GLY A 52 -20.20 9.82 11.00
N PHE A 53 -19.71 9.07 11.99
CA PHE A 53 -20.51 8.08 12.70
C PHE A 53 -21.17 8.72 13.93
N ASP A 54 -22.47 8.49 14.06
CA ASP A 54 -23.20 8.77 15.28
C ASP A 54 -22.92 7.67 16.32
N ILE A 55 -22.19 8.01 17.39
CA ILE A 55 -21.80 7.06 18.44
C ILE A 55 -22.99 6.58 19.26
N ASP A 56 -24.05 7.37 19.38
CA ASP A 56 -25.22 6.95 20.15
C ASP A 56 -25.95 5.82 19.40
N ILE A 57 -25.98 5.90 18.07
CA ILE A 57 -26.51 4.84 17.21
C ILE A 57 -25.57 3.63 17.18
N VAL A 58 -24.26 3.84 16.95
CA VAL A 58 -23.29 2.73 16.81
C VAL A 58 -23.05 2.02 18.14
N GLY A 59 -23.06 2.76 19.24
CA GLY A 59 -22.77 2.30 20.59
C GLY A 59 -21.27 2.29 20.91
N ILE A 60 -20.91 2.89 22.05
CA ILE A 60 -19.52 3.04 22.49
C ILE A 60 -18.77 1.71 22.66
N GLU A 61 -19.46 0.66 23.11
CA GLU A 61 -18.85 -0.66 23.29
C GLU A 61 -18.49 -1.32 21.95
N ARG A 62 -19.26 -1.05 20.88
CA ARG A 62 -18.90 -1.50 19.53
C ARG A 62 -17.68 -0.76 19.00
N VAL A 63 -17.58 0.55 19.26
CA VAL A 63 -16.41 1.37 18.89
C VAL A 63 -15.16 0.83 19.59
N LYS A 64 -15.21 0.64 20.91
CA LYS A 64 -14.09 0.08 21.69
C LYS A 64 -13.70 -1.32 21.21
N SER A 65 -14.68 -2.20 20.98
CA SER A 65 -14.43 -3.58 20.53
C SER A 65 -13.83 -3.63 19.12
N SER A 66 -14.32 -2.80 18.20
CA SER A 66 -13.77 -2.67 16.84
C SER A 66 -12.33 -2.14 16.90
N SER A 67 -12.10 -1.06 17.65
CA SER A 67 -10.77 -0.50 17.88
C SER A 67 -9.78 -1.53 18.43
N ARG A 68 -10.16 -2.29 19.47
CA ARG A 68 -9.29 -3.35 20.04
C ARG A 68 -8.97 -4.42 18.99
N ARG A 69 -9.97 -4.84 18.20
CA ARG A 69 -9.81 -5.85 17.16
C ARG A 69 -8.85 -5.40 16.06
N TRP A 70 -9.01 -4.19 15.55
CA TRP A 70 -8.18 -3.65 14.48
C TRP A 70 -6.75 -3.41 14.93
N ARG A 71 -6.55 -2.82 16.11
CA ARG A 71 -5.21 -2.61 16.68
C ARG A 71 -4.48 -3.93 16.90
N LYS A 72 -5.15 -4.95 17.44
CA LYS A 72 -4.56 -6.28 17.60
C LYS A 72 -4.17 -6.88 16.25
N SER A 73 -5.08 -6.85 15.28
CA SER A 73 -4.82 -7.41 13.96
C SER A 73 -3.67 -6.69 13.23
N TYR A 74 -3.60 -5.36 13.39
CA TYR A 74 -2.52 -4.54 12.86
C TYR A 74 -1.19 -4.83 13.54
N SER A 75 -1.17 -4.98 14.86
CA SER A 75 0.06 -5.36 15.58
C SER A 75 0.59 -6.74 15.17
N ASP A 76 -0.31 -7.69 14.88
CA ASP A 76 0.07 -9.07 14.55
C ASP A 76 0.54 -9.22 13.09
N LYS A 77 -0.15 -8.55 12.15
CA LYS A 77 -0.01 -8.77 10.70
C LYS A 77 0.17 -7.50 9.87
N GLY A 78 0.32 -6.34 10.52
CA GLY A 78 0.35 -5.03 9.86
C GLY A 78 -0.96 -4.71 9.15
N VAL A 79 -0.86 -3.90 8.08
CA VAL A 79 -1.98 -3.54 7.18
C VAL A 79 -2.78 -4.77 6.73
N LEU A 80 -2.12 -5.92 6.55
CA LEU A 80 -2.76 -7.16 6.08
C LEU A 80 -3.76 -7.74 7.07
N GLY A 81 -3.56 -7.48 8.37
CA GLY A 81 -4.50 -7.90 9.40
C GLY A 81 -5.83 -7.16 9.35
N LEU A 82 -5.89 -5.99 8.71
CA LEU A 82 -7.10 -5.19 8.64
C LEU A 82 -8.05 -5.65 7.52
N ASP A 83 -7.52 -6.39 6.54
CA ASP A 83 -8.28 -6.83 5.38
C ASP A 83 -9.35 -7.88 5.75
N ASP A 84 -10.50 -7.85 5.07
CA ASP A 84 -11.61 -8.76 5.34
C ASP A 84 -11.40 -10.09 4.62
N THR A 85 -10.72 -11.03 5.26
CA THR A 85 -10.38 -12.34 4.69
C THR A 85 -11.56 -13.28 4.50
N ARG A 86 -12.80 -12.88 4.81
CA ARG A 86 -13.99 -13.73 4.66
C ARG A 86 -14.29 -14.11 3.21
N THR A 87 -13.91 -13.27 2.25
CA THR A 87 -14.05 -13.55 0.81
C THR A 87 -13.01 -14.56 0.33
N LEU A 88 -11.78 -14.50 0.85
CA LEU A 88 -10.69 -15.42 0.52
C LEU A 88 -10.86 -16.79 1.19
N ASN A 89 -11.39 -16.79 2.42
CA ASN A 89 -11.60 -17.98 3.23
C ASN A 89 -13.02 -18.52 3.09
N SER A 90 -13.73 -18.25 1.97
CA SER A 90 -14.97 -18.97 1.67
C SER A 90 -14.61 -20.44 1.46
N CYS A 91 -14.63 -21.21 2.53
CA CYS A 91 -14.25 -22.62 2.61
C CYS A 91 -15.18 -23.54 1.79
N ARG A 92 -16.04 -22.96 0.95
CA ARG A 92 -16.85 -23.70 -0.02
C ARG A 92 -15.99 -23.91 -1.26
N THR A 93 -15.22 -24.98 -1.25
CA THR A 93 -14.53 -25.47 -2.44
C THR A 93 -15.55 -25.69 -3.55
N LEU A 94 -15.24 -25.22 -4.77
CA LEU A 94 -16.02 -25.59 -5.95
C LEU A 94 -15.93 -27.10 -6.12
N ASN A 95 -17.04 -27.82 -5.93
CA ASN A 95 -17.12 -29.28 -6.12
C ASN A 95 -17.27 -29.67 -7.61
N ARG A 96 -16.82 -28.81 -8.53
CA ARG A 96 -16.78 -29.09 -9.98
C ARG A 96 -15.36 -28.92 -10.50
N GLU A 97 -15.05 -29.61 -11.58
CA GLU A 97 -13.82 -29.37 -12.32
C GLU A 97 -13.82 -27.93 -12.86
N LEU A 98 -12.65 -27.30 -12.79
CA LEU A 98 -12.43 -25.97 -13.36
C LEU A 98 -12.48 -26.07 -14.88
N THR A 99 -13.09 -25.07 -15.52
CA THR A 99 -13.02 -24.99 -16.98
C THR A 99 -11.59 -24.67 -17.43
N LEU A 100 -11.25 -24.98 -18.68
CA LEU A 100 -9.93 -24.65 -19.24
C LEU A 100 -9.63 -23.14 -19.15
N GLU A 101 -10.65 -22.30 -19.35
CA GLU A 101 -10.52 -20.84 -19.21
C GLU A 101 -10.19 -20.41 -17.78
N GLU A 102 -10.85 -21.01 -16.77
CA GLU A 102 -10.57 -20.73 -15.36
C GLU A 102 -9.15 -21.17 -14.95
N ILE A 103 -8.67 -22.28 -15.51
CA ILE A 103 -7.30 -22.78 -15.31
C ILE A 103 -6.29 -21.82 -15.94
N LEU A 104 -6.53 -21.39 -17.19
CA LEU A 104 -5.67 -20.43 -17.89
C LEU A 104 -5.58 -19.12 -17.13
N ALA A 105 -6.72 -18.55 -16.71
CA ALA A 105 -6.73 -17.32 -15.93
C ALA A 105 -5.94 -17.45 -14.63
N LYS A 106 -6.07 -18.57 -13.90
CA LYS A 106 -5.25 -18.84 -12.71
C LYS A 106 -3.77 -18.91 -13.04
N LYS A 107 -3.40 -19.61 -14.11
CA LYS A 107 -2.00 -19.74 -14.54
C LYS A 107 -1.41 -18.40 -14.99
N ASP A 108 -2.16 -17.58 -15.70
CA ASP A 108 -1.74 -16.25 -16.11
C ASP A 108 -1.47 -15.35 -14.90
N THR A 109 -2.36 -15.37 -13.89
CA THR A 109 -2.12 -14.62 -12.65
C THR A 109 -0.89 -15.11 -11.88
N GLU A 110 -0.62 -16.43 -11.88
CA GLU A 110 0.56 -17.01 -11.25
C GLU A 110 1.84 -16.61 -12.00
N ILE A 111 1.81 -16.61 -13.33
CA ILE A 111 2.92 -16.18 -14.19
C ILE A 111 3.21 -14.69 -13.97
N GLU A 112 2.18 -13.85 -13.92
CA GLU A 112 2.32 -12.41 -13.69
C GLU A 112 2.94 -12.12 -12.32
N TYR A 113 2.49 -12.81 -11.28
CA TYR A 113 3.07 -12.74 -9.94
C TYR A 113 4.55 -13.12 -9.94
N LEU A 114 4.91 -14.27 -10.53
CA LEU A 114 6.29 -14.75 -10.58
C LEU A 114 7.21 -13.80 -11.36
N LYS A 115 6.71 -13.22 -12.46
CA LYS A 115 7.45 -12.20 -13.23
C LYS A 115 7.75 -10.97 -12.37
N ALA A 116 6.76 -10.49 -11.62
CA ALA A 116 6.92 -9.34 -10.74
C ALA A 116 7.92 -9.63 -9.60
N GLU A 117 7.85 -10.82 -8.99
CA GLU A 117 8.79 -11.25 -7.94
C GLU A 117 10.24 -11.32 -8.45
N LEU A 118 10.46 -11.92 -9.64
CA LEU A 118 11.78 -11.97 -10.27
C LEU A 118 12.33 -10.58 -10.59
N GLU A 119 11.48 -9.65 -11.03
CA GLU A 119 11.91 -8.26 -11.29
C GLU A 119 12.38 -7.56 -10.00
N LEU A 120 11.68 -7.77 -8.89
CA LEU A 120 12.05 -7.22 -7.59
C LEU A 120 13.40 -7.77 -7.12
N VAL A 121 13.61 -9.08 -7.21
CA VAL A 121 14.88 -9.73 -6.84
C VAL A 121 16.05 -9.16 -7.65
N LYS A 122 15.89 -8.99 -8.96
CA LYS A 122 16.92 -8.38 -9.82
C LYS A 122 17.29 -6.96 -9.38
N LYS A 123 16.30 -6.15 -8.97
CA LYS A 123 16.53 -4.78 -8.48
C LYS A 123 17.27 -4.77 -7.14
N LEU A 124 16.91 -5.68 -6.24
CA LEU A 124 17.61 -5.84 -4.95
C LEU A 124 19.07 -6.20 -5.15
N GLU A 125 19.36 -7.16 -6.03
CA GLU A 125 20.73 -7.58 -6.32
C GLU A 125 21.60 -6.42 -6.84
N VAL A 126 21.06 -5.59 -7.75
CA VAL A 126 21.76 -4.41 -8.26
C VAL A 126 22.02 -3.39 -7.15
N ASN A 127 21.06 -3.17 -6.26
CA ASN A 127 21.21 -2.26 -5.12
C ASN A 127 22.28 -2.78 -4.14
N GLU A 128 22.30 -4.07 -3.82
CA GLU A 128 23.30 -4.68 -2.94
C GLU A 128 24.71 -4.54 -3.50
N ARG A 129 24.91 -4.76 -4.81
CA ARG A 129 26.20 -4.54 -5.48
C ARG A 129 26.67 -3.09 -5.33
N GLN A 130 25.78 -2.11 -5.53
CA GLN A 130 26.11 -0.69 -5.39
C GLN A 130 26.52 -0.30 -3.97
N VAL A 131 25.86 -0.88 -2.95
CA VAL A 131 26.22 -0.67 -1.55
C VAL A 131 27.59 -1.27 -1.23
N ARG A 132 27.89 -2.49 -1.69
CA ARG A 132 29.22 -3.11 -1.50
C ARG A 132 30.35 -2.28 -2.12
N ASP A 133 30.09 -1.63 -3.25
CA ASP A 133 31.07 -0.79 -3.95
C ASP A 133 31.21 0.62 -3.35
N ASN A 134 30.48 0.95 -2.26
CA ASN A 134 30.40 2.29 -1.63
C ASN A 134 30.08 3.43 -2.62
N LYS A 135 29.43 3.13 -3.75
CA LYS A 135 29.11 4.12 -4.80
C LYS A 135 27.62 4.43 -4.80
N LEU A 136 27.28 5.71 -4.63
CA LEU A 136 25.93 6.19 -4.87
C LEU A 136 25.58 6.09 -6.36
N LYS A 137 24.37 5.60 -6.65
CA LYS A 137 23.84 5.59 -8.02
C LYS A 137 23.85 7.03 -8.57
N PRO A 138 24.38 7.29 -9.78
CA PRO A 138 24.44 8.64 -10.36
C PRO A 138 23.09 9.36 -10.37
N SER A 139 22.00 8.62 -10.56
CA SER A 139 20.63 9.12 -10.48
C SER A 139 20.31 9.85 -9.16
N LYS A 140 20.72 9.29 -8.01
CA LYS A 140 20.51 9.90 -6.69
C LYS A 140 21.38 11.15 -6.52
N VAL A 141 22.60 11.12 -7.04
CA VAL A 141 23.50 12.28 -7.02
C VAL A 141 22.92 13.43 -7.86
N PHE A 142 22.38 13.13 -9.05
CA PHE A 142 21.72 14.13 -9.89
C PHE A 142 20.48 14.73 -9.22
N GLU A 143 19.68 13.94 -8.52
CA GLU A 143 18.52 14.41 -7.76
C GLU A 143 18.93 15.37 -6.62
N LEU A 144 19.99 15.04 -5.88
CA LEU A 144 20.55 15.93 -4.86
C LEU A 144 21.06 17.25 -5.45
N ILE A 145 21.76 17.20 -6.59
CA ILE A 145 22.22 18.40 -7.30
C ILE A 145 21.02 19.25 -7.75
N TYR A 146 19.98 18.63 -8.30
CA TYR A 146 18.76 19.33 -8.72
C TYR A 146 18.04 20.00 -7.54
N ASN A 147 17.92 19.32 -6.41
CA ASN A 147 17.32 19.86 -5.19
C ASN A 147 18.13 21.03 -4.62
N LEU A 148 19.47 20.94 -4.63
CA LEU A 148 20.35 22.04 -4.21
C LEU A 148 20.22 23.27 -5.12
N ILE A 149 20.24 23.07 -6.44
CA ILE A 149 20.08 24.17 -7.41
C ILE A 149 18.72 24.84 -7.24
N SER A 150 17.65 24.06 -7.08
CA SER A 150 16.29 24.57 -6.92
C SER A 150 16.10 25.32 -5.60
N LYS A 151 16.70 24.83 -4.51
CA LYS A 151 16.58 25.43 -3.18
C LYS A 151 17.36 26.74 -3.04
N PHE A 152 18.55 26.82 -3.64
CA PHE A 152 19.46 27.96 -3.49
C PHE A 152 19.55 28.83 -4.76
N ASN A 153 18.75 28.57 -5.79
CA ASN A 153 18.75 29.26 -7.09
C ASN A 153 20.12 29.31 -7.80
N LEU A 154 20.96 28.28 -7.60
CA LEU A 154 22.35 28.21 -8.10
C LEU A 154 22.45 27.71 -9.55
N LYS A 155 21.61 28.21 -10.47
CA LYS A 155 21.48 27.67 -11.84
C LYS A 155 22.80 27.62 -12.61
N GLU A 156 23.67 28.61 -12.41
CA GLU A 156 24.96 28.71 -13.11
C GLU A 156 26.03 27.76 -12.56
N MET A 157 25.85 27.24 -11.34
CA MET A 157 26.84 26.38 -10.68
C MET A 157 26.71 24.90 -11.05
N THR A 158 25.75 24.54 -11.91
CA THR A 158 25.46 23.15 -12.30
C THR A 158 26.72 22.36 -12.72
N LYS A 159 27.60 22.97 -13.53
CA LYS A 159 28.85 22.36 -13.98
C LYS A 159 29.84 22.11 -12.83
N GLN A 160 29.92 23.04 -11.89
CA GLN A 160 30.78 22.93 -10.72
C GLN A 160 30.27 21.87 -9.75
N LEU A 161 28.97 21.84 -9.48
CA LEU A 161 28.34 20.83 -8.62
C LEU A 161 28.54 19.41 -9.18
N CYS A 162 28.34 19.21 -10.49
CA CYS A 162 28.62 17.92 -11.12
C CYS A 162 30.09 17.51 -11.01
N LYS A 163 31.03 18.47 -11.16
CA LYS A 163 32.47 18.22 -11.01
C LYS A 163 32.85 17.83 -9.57
N ILE A 164 32.29 18.53 -8.57
CA ILE A 164 32.53 18.24 -7.14
C ILE A 164 31.99 16.85 -6.78
N SER A 165 30.80 16.50 -7.27
CA SER A 165 30.20 15.20 -7.01
C SER A 165 30.74 14.06 -7.90
N ASN A 166 31.75 14.33 -8.73
CA ASN A 166 32.38 13.38 -9.66
C ASN A 166 31.37 12.67 -10.60
N VAL A 167 30.42 13.43 -11.15
CA VAL A 167 29.40 12.95 -12.10
C VAL A 167 29.40 13.75 -13.39
N SER A 168 28.94 13.14 -14.49
CA SER A 168 28.90 13.80 -15.79
C SER A 168 27.81 14.87 -15.87
N THR A 169 28.18 16.06 -16.35
CA THR A 169 27.25 17.16 -16.63
C THR A 169 26.26 16.83 -17.74
N SER A 170 26.70 16.16 -18.80
CA SER A 170 25.80 15.70 -19.87
C SER A 170 24.85 14.62 -19.34
N GLY A 171 25.32 13.79 -18.41
CA GLY A 171 24.49 12.84 -17.66
C GLY A 171 23.39 13.52 -16.85
N PHE A 172 23.72 14.62 -16.17
CA PHE A 172 22.76 15.43 -15.42
C PHE A 172 21.66 16.03 -16.32
N HIS A 173 22.02 16.65 -17.44
CA HIS A 173 21.01 17.18 -18.36
C HIS A 173 20.17 16.08 -19.02
N LYS A 174 20.77 14.94 -19.37
CA LYS A 174 20.03 13.76 -19.84
C LYS A 174 19.05 13.26 -18.77
N PHE A 175 19.46 13.24 -17.51
CA PHE A 175 18.60 12.88 -16.40
C PHE A 175 17.38 13.81 -16.33
N LEU A 176 17.56 15.13 -16.41
CA LEU A 176 16.46 16.10 -16.42
C LEU A 176 15.51 15.89 -17.61
N ASN A 177 16.06 15.72 -18.82
CA ASN A 177 15.26 15.55 -20.04
C ASN A 177 14.47 14.22 -20.07
N THR A 178 14.92 13.20 -19.33
CA THR A 178 14.28 11.87 -19.27
C THR A 178 13.33 11.72 -18.08
N GLN A 179 12.98 12.81 -17.39
CA GLN A 179 12.09 12.78 -16.21
C GLN A 179 10.75 12.10 -16.50
N THR A 180 10.12 12.39 -17.63
CA THR A 180 8.83 11.80 -18.01
C THR A 180 8.92 10.27 -18.14
N TYR A 181 9.94 9.76 -18.83
CA TYR A 181 10.18 8.32 -18.96
C TYR A 181 10.47 7.66 -17.60
N ARG A 182 11.26 8.31 -16.74
CA ARG A 182 11.54 7.80 -15.39
C ARG A 182 10.25 7.69 -14.55
N ASN A 183 9.39 8.71 -14.60
CA ASN A 183 8.09 8.68 -13.92
C ASN A 183 7.21 7.53 -14.43
N THR A 184 7.14 7.30 -15.75
CA THR A 184 6.37 6.17 -16.29
C THR A 184 6.92 4.81 -15.85
N LYS A 185 8.24 4.70 -15.70
CA LYS A 185 8.87 3.49 -15.21
C LYS A 185 8.59 3.28 -13.71
N GLU A 186 8.66 4.34 -12.91
CA GLU A 186 8.29 4.29 -11.49
C GLU A 186 6.81 3.91 -11.30
N ASP A 187 5.90 4.43 -12.12
CA ASP A 187 4.48 4.04 -12.10
C ASP A 187 4.28 2.55 -12.41
N ASN A 188 5.01 2.02 -13.40
CA ASN A 188 4.98 0.58 -13.69
C ASN A 188 5.58 -0.25 -12.55
N ASP A 189 6.65 0.22 -11.92
CA ASP A 189 7.24 -0.43 -10.75
C ASP A 189 6.26 -0.46 -9.57
N LEU A 190 5.50 0.61 -9.36
CA LEU A 190 4.43 0.69 -8.36
C LEU A 190 3.31 -0.31 -8.66
N LYS A 191 2.90 -0.44 -9.93
CA LYS A 191 1.91 -1.46 -10.34
C LYS A 191 2.43 -2.88 -10.09
N SER A 192 3.67 -3.18 -10.45
CA SER A 192 4.30 -4.48 -10.17
C SER A 192 4.33 -4.76 -8.67
N ARG A 193 4.68 -3.76 -7.85
CA ARG A 193 4.62 -3.86 -6.38
C ARG A 193 3.21 -4.18 -5.89
N ASP A 194 2.19 -3.51 -6.43
CA ASP A 194 0.81 -3.70 -6.01
C ASP A 194 0.26 -5.07 -6.42
N ILE A 195 0.67 -5.61 -7.58
CA ILE A 195 0.38 -6.99 -8.00
C ILE A 195 0.98 -7.99 -7.01
N ILE A 196 2.25 -7.80 -6.64
CA ILE A 196 2.94 -8.65 -5.64
C ILE A 196 2.21 -8.58 -4.31
N LEU A 197 1.86 -7.38 -3.83
CA LEU A 197 1.13 -7.21 -2.58
C LEU A 197 -0.24 -7.88 -2.63
N LYS A 198 -1.00 -7.71 -3.71
CA LYS A 198 -2.31 -8.34 -3.87
C LYS A 198 -2.22 -9.87 -3.81
N ALA A 199 -1.23 -10.45 -4.48
CA ALA A 199 -0.98 -11.89 -4.45
C ALA A 199 -0.48 -12.39 -3.08
N PHE A 200 0.42 -11.63 -2.44
CA PHE A 200 0.90 -11.90 -1.10
C PHE A 200 -0.26 -11.92 -0.09
N ASN A 201 -1.17 -10.95 -0.21
CA ASN A 201 -2.36 -10.82 0.63
C ASN A 201 -3.35 -11.98 0.40
N HIS A 202 -3.40 -12.51 -0.83
CA HIS A 202 -4.24 -13.65 -1.16
C HIS A 202 -3.68 -14.99 -0.62
N ARG A 203 -2.34 -15.19 -0.61
CA ARG A 203 -1.73 -16.47 -0.19
C ARG A 203 -1.52 -16.62 1.32
N GLY A 204 -1.38 -15.52 2.07
CA GLY A 204 -1.33 -15.55 3.55
C GLY A 204 -0.35 -16.57 4.14
N TYR A 205 0.96 -16.38 3.95
CA TYR A 205 1.96 -17.29 4.53
C TYR A 205 1.98 -17.23 6.07
N LYS A 206 2.05 -18.39 6.73
CA LYS A 206 2.39 -18.48 8.16
C LYS A 206 3.83 -18.01 8.36
N LYS A 207 4.05 -17.15 9.36
CA LYS A 207 5.38 -16.70 9.79
C LYS A 207 6.26 -17.93 10.09
N GLY A 208 7.37 -18.10 9.34
CA GLY A 208 8.38 -19.14 9.60
C GLY A 208 8.58 -20.22 8.55
N SER A 209 7.93 -20.17 7.37
CA SER A 209 8.36 -21.03 6.25
C SER A 209 9.63 -20.45 5.62
N ARG A 210 10.78 -20.81 6.19
CA ARG A 210 12.04 -20.83 5.46
C ARG A 210 12.13 -22.14 4.70
#